data_AF-A0A7V3L4T4-F1
#
_entry.id   AF-A0A7V3L4T4-F1
#
_cell.length_a   1.000
_cell.length_b   1.000
_cell.length_c   1.000
_cell.angle_alpha   90.00
_cell.angle_beta   90.00
_cell.angle_gamma   90.00
#
_symmetry.space_group_name_H-M   'P 1'
#
loop_
_entity.id
_entity.type
_entity.pdbx_description
1 polymer ?
#
loop_
_entity_poly.entity_id
_entity_poly.type
_entity_poly.pdbx_seq_one_letter_code
_entity_poly.pdbx_strand_id
1 'polypeptide(L)'
;MGKTCYRLSSGNRGFTLVEVLAAATLLSIGLLAVMLTGGTAGDYQRRAELICLGRAIAQSRIEQLRSLPIDSLPAQAGATSDPSLPKGNSVVTTVSSYPNTDEKDLYRVVVSVSWPEGKGTRTIKYETLIVRR
;
A
#
# COMPACT_ATOMS: atom_id res chain seq x y z
N MET A 1 56.03 -0.25 -60.25
CA MET A 1 55.48 0.42 -59.04
C MET A 1 54.13 -0.21 -58.71
N GLY A 2 54.12 -1.16 -57.77
CA GLY A 2 52.92 -1.87 -57.34
C GLY A 2 52.18 -1.11 -56.23
N LYS A 3 50.85 -1.05 -56.32
CA LYS A 3 49.99 -0.69 -55.19
C LYS A 3 49.14 -1.90 -54.84
N THR A 4 49.47 -2.50 -53.71
CA THR A 4 48.78 -3.62 -53.07
C THR A 4 47.38 -3.15 -52.66
N CYS A 5 46.34 -3.75 -53.26
CA CYS A 5 44.96 -3.50 -52.89
C CYS A 5 44.63 -4.36 -51.67
N TYR A 6 44.55 -3.75 -50.47
CA TYR A 6 44.15 -4.43 -49.26
C TYR A 6 42.64 -4.68 -49.30
N ARG A 7 42.26 -5.92 -49.66
CA ARG A 7 40.88 -6.40 -49.55
C ARG A 7 40.57 -6.53 -48.06
N LEU A 8 39.85 -5.57 -47.49
CA LEU A 8 39.24 -5.72 -46.17
C LEU A 8 38.19 -6.83 -46.28
N SER A 9 38.61 -8.05 -45.95
CA SER A 9 37.70 -9.17 -45.73
C SER A 9 36.89 -8.83 -44.48
N SER A 10 35.75 -8.16 -44.66
CA SER A 10 34.68 -8.13 -43.68
C SER A 10 34.29 -9.58 -43.39
N GLY A 11 34.79 -10.09 -42.26
CA GLY A 11 34.54 -11.44 -41.78
C GLY A 11 33.06 -11.59 -41.42
N ASN A 12 32.23 -11.78 -42.44
CA ASN A 12 30.82 -12.11 -42.33
C ASN A 12 30.70 -13.57 -41.84
N ARG A 13 31.06 -13.81 -40.58
CA ARG A 13 30.66 -15.00 -39.85
C ARG A 13 29.19 -14.79 -39.48
N GLY A 14 28.29 -15.38 -40.28
CA GLY A 14 26.87 -15.43 -39.93
C GLY A 14 26.67 -16.18 -38.61
N PHE A 15 25.58 -15.86 -37.90
CA PHE A 15 25.22 -16.55 -36.66
C PHE A 15 25.06 -18.04 -36.89
N THR A 16 25.63 -18.85 -36.00
CA THR A 16 25.42 -20.30 -36.06
C THR A 16 24.02 -20.65 -35.57
N LEU A 17 23.45 -21.75 -36.06
CA LEU A 17 22.13 -22.21 -35.64
C LEU A 17 22.08 -22.47 -34.13
N VAL A 18 23.18 -22.97 -33.57
CA VAL A 18 23.34 -23.18 -32.12
C VAL A 18 23.32 -21.86 -31.36
N GLU A 19 23.91 -20.80 -31.90
CA GLU A 19 23.95 -19.48 -31.29
C GLU A 19 22.59 -18.79 -31.30
N VAL A 20 21.81 -18.96 -32.38
CA VAL A 20 20.41 -18.49 -32.44
C VAL A 20 19.54 -19.23 -31.43
N LEU A 21 19.71 -20.56 -31.30
CA LEU A 21 19.01 -21.35 -30.29
C LEU A 21 19.39 -20.92 -28.87
N ALA A 22 20.68 -20.72 -28.60
CA ALA A 22 21.15 -20.24 -27.29
C ALA A 22 20.64 -18.81 -26.99
N ALA A 23 20.63 -17.92 -27.97
CA ALA A 23 20.07 -16.58 -27.80
C ALA A 23 18.56 -16.62 -27.55
N ALA A 24 17.82 -17.46 -28.25
CA ALA A 24 16.38 -17.61 -28.07
C ALA A 24 16.02 -18.20 -26.69
N THR A 25 16.80 -19.16 -26.17
CA THR A 25 16.58 -19.70 -24.82
C THR A 25 16.89 -18.67 -23.74
N LEU A 26 18.00 -17.94 -23.86
CA LEU A 26 18.35 -16.85 -22.94
C LEU A 26 17.31 -15.72 -22.95
N LEU A 27 16.83 -15.35 -24.14
CA LEU A 27 15.75 -14.37 -24.29
C LEU A 27 14.46 -14.84 -23.60
N SER A 28 14.09 -16.10 -23.78
CA SER A 28 12.90 -16.69 -23.17
C SER A 28 12.97 -16.68 -21.64
N ILE A 29 14.13 -17.01 -21.07
CA ILE A 29 14.37 -16.93 -19.62
C ILE A 29 14.26 -15.48 -19.14
N GLY A 30 14.83 -14.53 -19.87
CA GLY A 30 14.73 -13.10 -19.55
C GLY A 30 13.29 -12.59 -19.55
N LEU A 31 12.50 -12.97 -20.55
CA LEU A 31 11.08 -12.61 -20.65
C LEU A 31 10.25 -13.16 -19.47
N LEU A 32 10.50 -14.41 -19.08
CA LEU A 32 9.84 -15.02 -17.91
C LEU A 32 10.15 -14.26 -16.62
N ALA A 33 11.41 -13.87 -16.42
CA ALA A 33 11.80 -13.08 -15.25
C ALA A 33 11.06 -11.74 -15.17
N VAL A 34 10.89 -11.05 -16.30
CA VAL A 34 10.12 -9.78 -16.36
C VAL A 34 8.65 -10.01 -16.06
N MET A 35 8.03 -11.05 -16.64
CA MET A 35 6.61 -11.34 -16.39
C MET A 35 6.28 -11.60 -14.92
N LEU A 36 7.19 -12.25 -14.19
CA LEU A 36 7.02 -12.51 -12.75
C LEU A 36 6.97 -11.21 -11.92
N THR A 37 7.67 -10.16 -12.34
CA THR A 37 7.68 -8.86 -11.65
C THR A 37 6.43 -8.02 -11.90
N GLY A 38 5.78 -8.20 -13.07
CA GLY A 38 4.56 -7.45 -13.41
C GLY A 38 3.37 -7.79 -12.52
N GLY A 39 3.20 -9.06 -12.17
CA GLY A 39 2.09 -9.51 -11.32
C GLY A 39 2.15 -8.94 -9.90
N THR A 40 3.35 -8.83 -9.32
CA THR A 40 3.52 -8.33 -7.95
C THR A 40 3.30 -6.82 -7.85
N ALA A 41 3.65 -6.06 -8.90
CA ALA A 41 3.48 -4.60 -8.94
C ALA A 41 2.01 -4.16 -8.74
N GLY A 42 1.06 -4.89 -9.33
CA GLY A 42 -0.37 -4.59 -9.17
C GLY A 42 -0.86 -4.76 -7.74
N ASP A 43 -0.43 -5.82 -7.06
CA ASP A 43 -0.77 -6.07 -5.66
C ASP A 43 -0.19 -5.01 -4.73
N TYR A 44 1.05 -4.57 -4.98
CA TYR A 44 1.68 -3.48 -4.22
C TYR A 44 0.95 -2.16 -4.38
N GLN A 45 0.54 -1.82 -5.61
CA GLN A 45 -0.20 -0.59 -5.88
C GLN A 45 -1.55 -0.59 -5.14
N ARG A 46 -2.33 -1.66 -5.28
CA ARG A 46 -3.63 -1.77 -4.59
C ARG A 46 -3.47 -1.72 -3.07
N ARG A 47 -2.42 -2.35 -2.55
CA ARG A 47 -2.10 -2.29 -1.12
C ARG A 47 -1.76 -0.88 -0.67
N ALA A 48 -0.96 -0.14 -1.44
CA ALA A 48 -0.62 1.25 -1.14
C ALA A 48 -1.86 2.15 -1.13
N GLU A 49 -2.76 1.97 -2.09
CA GLU A 49 -4.05 2.68 -2.15
C GLU A 49 -4.91 2.42 -0.92
N LEU A 50 -5.08 1.15 -0.52
CA LEU A 50 -5.88 0.79 0.67
C LEU A 50 -5.28 1.35 1.96
N ILE A 51 -3.96 1.37 2.09
CA ILE A 51 -3.27 1.99 3.22
C ILE A 51 -3.53 3.50 3.24
N CYS A 52 -3.45 4.17 2.08
CA CYS A 52 -3.73 5.60 1.97
C CYS A 52 -5.18 5.92 2.35
N LEU A 53 -6.14 5.16 1.82
CA LEU A 53 -7.56 5.29 2.16
C LEU A 53 -7.81 5.06 3.66
N GLY A 54 -7.24 3.99 4.22
CA GLY A 54 -7.39 3.68 5.65
C GLY A 54 -6.86 4.80 6.54
N ARG A 55 -5.74 5.45 6.17
CA ARG A 55 -5.22 6.63 6.87
C ARG A 55 -6.14 7.85 6.71
N ALA A 56 -6.60 8.12 5.50
CA ALA A 56 -7.49 9.24 5.23
C ALA A 56 -8.81 9.11 6.02
N ILE A 57 -9.39 7.92 6.08
CA ILE A 57 -10.58 7.62 6.88
C ILE A 57 -10.31 7.84 8.36
N ALA A 58 -9.24 7.25 8.90
CA ALA A 58 -8.90 7.40 10.32
C ALA A 58 -8.67 8.87 10.69
N GLN A 59 -7.94 9.61 9.86
CA GLN A 59 -7.66 11.02 10.08
C GLN A 59 -8.92 11.88 9.98
N SER A 60 -9.75 11.66 8.96
CA SER A 60 -11.05 12.33 8.80
C SER A 60 -11.94 12.09 10.02
N ARG A 61 -11.99 10.85 10.51
CA ARG A 61 -12.77 10.50 11.71
C ARG A 61 -12.25 11.21 12.95
N ILE A 62 -10.93 11.27 13.14
CA ILE A 62 -10.34 12.03 14.25
C ILE A 62 -10.69 13.52 14.16
N GLU A 63 -10.62 14.11 12.96
CA GLU A 63 -10.93 15.53 12.78
C GLU A 63 -12.41 15.82 13.05
N GLN A 64 -13.31 14.94 12.60
CA GLN A 64 -14.73 15.00 12.96
C GLN A 64 -14.91 14.96 14.48
N LEU A 65 -14.24 14.04 15.18
CA LEU A 65 -14.33 13.94 16.63
C LEU A 65 -13.78 15.20 17.33
N ARG A 66 -12.71 15.82 16.80
CA ARG A 66 -12.18 17.10 17.30
C ARG A 66 -13.12 18.29 17.11
N SER A 67 -13.99 18.22 16.11
CA SER A 67 -14.99 19.28 15.85
C SER A 67 -16.23 19.17 16.75
N LEU A 68 -16.42 18.04 17.43
CA LEU A 68 -17.57 17.79 18.28
C LEU A 68 -17.36 18.31 19.72
N PRO A 69 -18.44 18.70 20.42
CA PRO A 69 -18.39 18.97 21.85
C PRO A 69 -17.88 17.76 22.63
N ILE A 70 -17.02 18.00 23.63
CA ILE A 70 -16.36 16.93 24.39
C ILE A 70 -17.34 15.94 25.04
N ASP A 71 -18.48 16.45 25.52
CA ASP A 71 -19.51 15.65 26.19
C ASP A 71 -20.23 14.67 25.23
N SER A 72 -20.11 14.89 23.92
CA SER A 72 -20.69 14.02 22.89
C SER A 72 -19.73 12.93 22.39
N LEU A 73 -18.44 13.00 22.74
CA LEU A 73 -17.42 12.03 22.30
C LEU A 73 -17.73 10.59 22.73
N PRO A 74 -18.18 10.30 23.97
CA PRO A 74 -18.47 8.93 24.38
C PRO A 74 -19.57 8.27 23.53
N ALA A 75 -20.52 9.05 23.03
CA ALA A 75 -21.58 8.56 22.14
C ALA A 75 -21.09 8.20 20.73
N GLN A 76 -19.88 8.64 20.36
CA GLN A 76 -19.26 8.31 19.07
C GLN A 76 -18.43 7.02 19.11
N ALA A 77 -18.31 6.39 20.27
CA ALA A 77 -17.66 5.10 20.39
C ALA A 77 -18.48 4.00 19.69
N GLY A 78 -17.80 3.11 18.99
CA GLY A 78 -18.46 2.03 18.27
C GLY A 78 -17.71 1.60 17.02
N ALA A 79 -18.26 0.60 16.34
CA ALA A 79 -17.76 0.11 15.07
C ALA A 79 -18.68 0.55 13.94
N THR A 80 -18.09 1.04 12.86
CA THR A 80 -18.75 1.39 11.61
C THR A 80 -18.01 0.72 10.45
N SER A 81 -18.58 0.73 9.26
CA SER A 81 -17.92 0.23 8.05
C SER A 81 -17.88 1.34 7.01
N ASP A 82 -16.80 1.42 6.24
CA ASP A 82 -16.64 2.41 5.18
C ASP A 82 -16.81 1.75 3.80
N PRO A 83 -17.68 2.28 2.93
CA PRO A 83 -17.93 1.70 1.61
C PRO A 83 -16.72 1.81 0.65
N SER A 84 -15.75 2.68 0.92
CA SER A 84 -14.53 2.82 0.11
C SER A 84 -13.51 1.71 0.37
N LEU A 85 -13.67 0.96 1.47
CA LEU A 85 -12.83 -0.17 1.82
C LEU A 85 -13.48 -1.51 1.39
N PRO A 86 -12.68 -2.59 1.22
CA PRO A 86 -13.19 -3.91 0.89
C PRO A 86 -14.27 -4.41 1.86
N LYS A 87 -15.19 -5.25 1.38
CA LYS A 87 -16.20 -5.88 2.24
C LYS A 87 -15.55 -6.63 3.40
N GLY A 88 -16.13 -6.52 4.59
CA GLY A 88 -15.55 -7.04 5.83
C GLY A 88 -14.56 -6.08 6.52
N ASN A 89 -14.52 -4.82 6.10
CA ASN A 89 -13.81 -3.77 6.82
C ASN A 89 -14.52 -3.37 8.11
N SER A 90 -13.76 -2.74 9.02
CA SER A 90 -14.28 -2.18 10.26
C SER A 90 -13.50 -0.92 10.65
N VAL A 91 -14.22 0.13 11.01
CA VAL A 91 -13.72 1.39 11.54
C VAL A 91 -14.22 1.51 12.97
N VAL A 92 -13.36 1.18 13.93
CA VAL A 92 -13.66 1.16 15.35
C VAL A 92 -13.14 2.43 15.99
N THR A 93 -14.04 3.17 16.63
CA THR A 93 -13.70 4.32 17.48
C THR A 93 -13.84 3.92 18.94
N THR A 94 -12.77 4.08 19.71
CA THR A 94 -12.75 3.89 21.16
C THR A 94 -12.49 5.23 21.83
N VAL A 95 -13.34 5.56 22.81
CA VAL A 95 -13.23 6.79 23.59
C VAL A 95 -13.13 6.40 25.06
N SER A 96 -12.11 6.88 25.76
CA SER A 96 -11.89 6.65 27.19
C SER A 96 -11.42 7.94 27.86
N SER A 97 -11.78 8.18 29.12
CA SER A 97 -11.20 9.31 29.87
C SER A 97 -9.70 9.10 30.06
N TYR A 98 -8.93 10.19 30.14
CA TYR A 98 -7.49 10.15 30.37
C TYR A 98 -7.12 11.18 31.43
N PRO A 99 -6.38 10.83 32.51
CA PRO A 99 -5.66 9.57 32.76
C PRO A 99 -6.49 8.45 33.42
N ASN A 100 -7.74 8.22 32.97
CA ASN A 100 -8.65 7.22 33.54
C ASN A 100 -9.15 7.59 34.95
N THR A 101 -9.26 8.89 35.21
CA THR A 101 -9.94 9.49 36.35
C THR A 101 -11.39 9.83 35.96
N ASP A 102 -12.27 10.10 36.93
CA ASP A 102 -13.63 10.62 36.70
C ASP A 102 -13.65 12.04 36.09
N GLU A 103 -12.48 12.59 35.82
CA GLU A 103 -12.24 13.91 35.26
C GLU A 103 -12.57 13.91 33.76
N LYS A 104 -13.57 14.72 33.39
CA LYS A 104 -14.15 14.74 32.02
C LYS A 104 -13.50 15.79 31.11
N ASP A 105 -12.35 16.32 31.49
CA ASP A 105 -11.70 17.41 30.77
C ASP A 105 -10.76 16.91 29.67
N LEU A 106 -10.45 15.62 29.64
CA LEU A 106 -9.54 15.02 28.68
C LEU A 106 -9.98 13.60 28.29
N TYR A 107 -10.21 13.39 27.00
CA TYR A 107 -10.51 12.09 26.43
C TYR A 107 -9.38 11.61 25.54
N ARG A 108 -9.04 10.33 25.68
CA ARG A 108 -8.26 9.57 24.72
C ARG A 108 -9.21 8.97 23.68
N VAL A 109 -8.92 9.25 22.42
CA VAL A 109 -9.67 8.73 21.28
C VAL A 109 -8.73 7.90 20.42
N VAL A 110 -9.11 6.64 20.21
CA VAL A 110 -8.40 5.71 19.34
C VAL A 110 -9.32 5.33 18.18
N VAL A 111 -8.88 5.61 16.96
CA VAL A 111 -9.57 5.20 15.74
C VAL A 111 -8.76 4.08 15.08
N SER A 112 -9.35 2.90 14.97
CA SER A 112 -8.76 1.73 14.33
C SER A 112 -9.53 1.39 13.05
N VAL A 113 -8.86 1.43 11.91
CA VAL A 113 -9.41 1.06 10.61
C VAL A 113 -8.81 -0.28 10.19
N SER A 114 -9.65 -1.27 9.91
CA SER A 114 -9.22 -2.60 9.47
C SER A 114 -9.94 -3.07 8.22
N TRP A 115 -9.26 -3.90 7.44
CA TRP A 115 -9.81 -4.52 6.23
C TRP A 115 -9.13 -5.87 5.94
N PRO A 116 -9.81 -6.79 5.23
CA PRO A 116 -9.20 -8.03 4.79
C PRO A 116 -8.13 -7.77 3.71
N GLU A 117 -6.96 -8.37 3.86
CA GLU A 117 -5.86 -8.34 2.89
C GLU A 117 -5.24 -9.74 2.78
N GLY A 118 -5.40 -10.36 1.61
CA GLY A 118 -4.97 -11.75 1.40
C GLY A 118 -5.68 -12.72 2.35
N LYS A 119 -4.92 -13.47 3.15
CA LYS A 119 -5.45 -14.40 4.16
C LYS A 119 -5.60 -13.77 5.55
N GLY A 120 -5.25 -12.49 5.71
CA GLY A 120 -5.21 -11.81 6.99
C GLY A 120 -6.08 -10.56 7.04
N THR A 121 -6.02 -9.87 8.18
CA THR A 121 -6.61 -8.54 8.35
C THR A 121 -5.48 -7.53 8.57
N ARG A 122 -5.53 -6.42 7.85
CA ARG A 122 -4.69 -5.25 8.13
C ARG A 122 -5.45 -4.28 9.00
N THR A 123 -4.71 -3.63 9.89
CA THR A 123 -5.26 -2.63 10.80
C THR A 123 -4.32 -1.44 10.87
N ILE A 124 -4.88 -0.24 10.74
CA ILE A 124 -4.23 1.04 10.99
C ILE A 124 -4.87 1.64 12.23
N LYS A 125 -4.06 2.19 13.13
CA LYS A 125 -4.53 2.83 14.36
C LYS A 125 -4.00 4.25 14.43
N TYR A 126 -4.88 5.18 14.77
CA TYR A 126 -4.53 6.54 15.16
C TYR A 126 -5.04 6.79 16.57
N GLU A 127 -4.23 7.48 17.36
CA GLU A 127 -4.56 7.88 18.73
C GLU A 127 -4.39 9.39 18.85
N THR A 128 -5.33 10.04 19.53
CA THR A 128 -5.24 11.45 19.88
C THR A 128 -5.84 11.67 21.26
N LEU A 129 -5.38 12.73 21.92
CA LEU A 129 -6.04 13.30 23.08
C LEU A 129 -6.89 14.49 22.62
N ILE A 130 -8.07 14.64 23.22
CA ILE A 130 -8.99 15.77 22.99
C ILE A 130 -9.33 16.37 24.35
N VAL A 131 -8.99 17.65 24.52
CA VAL A 131 -9.19 18.41 25.76
C VAL A 131 -10.45 19.29 25.64
N ARG A 132 -11.09 19.57 26.78
CA ARG A 132 -12.17 20.55 26.87
C ARG A 132 -11.62 21.94 26.54
N ARG A 133 -12.24 22.63 25.58
CA ARG A 133 -11.93 24.03 25.25
C ARG A 133 -12.73 24.98 26.12
#